data_AF-A0A2U1F4A8-F1
#
_entry.id   AF-A0A2U1F4A8-F1
#
_cell.length_a   1.000
_cell.length_b   1.000
_cell.length_c   1.000
_cell.angle_alpha   90.00
_cell.angle_beta   90.00
_cell.angle_gamma   90.00
#
_symmetry.space_group_name_H-M   'P 1'
#
loop_
_entity.id
_entity.type
_entity.pdbx_description
1 polymer ?
#
loop_
_entity_poly.entity_id
_entity_poly.type
_entity_poly.pdbx_seq_one_letter_code
_entity_poly.pdbx_strand_id
1 'polypeptide(L)'
;MTTIAANGTYGATAVATKSAGLVSSMLNSGTINIAMNAFSGEGWDGAWKAGIVGLATGAWNASGGFGMVKGFGATSDIGKLAGKLGYQMIGTAGNSIGNNWARGENPFSKVTLGVGPVNLTLGKGQKLLQWKNNLGNIATNVFGLGNLAFGGKINFDWENLSLNYTGGIVDKFYDPQDWSSGFGAHSVVGNSGLFNDPTMYPHELHHLWQSRAFGDKFLLNYGLQGIGAMLMGGSFLKEYNYFEDQAYGSYWW
;
A
#
# COMPACT_ATOMS: atom_id res chain seq x y z
N MET A 1 -10.46 -31.85 -3.09
CA MET A 1 -11.24 -31.05 -2.13
C MET A 1 -10.84 -29.60 -2.30
N THR A 2 -11.61 -28.86 -3.09
CA THR A 2 -11.44 -27.43 -3.37
C THR A 2 -12.63 -26.74 -2.73
N THR A 3 -12.43 -26.13 -1.57
CA THR A 3 -13.48 -25.34 -0.93
C THR A 3 -13.48 -23.97 -1.60
N ILE A 4 -14.29 -23.84 -2.66
CA ILE A 4 -14.58 -22.57 -3.32
C ILE A 4 -15.64 -21.87 -2.46
N ALA A 5 -15.24 -20.80 -1.78
CA ALA A 5 -16.18 -19.91 -1.10
C ALA A 5 -16.79 -18.95 -2.13
N ALA A 6 -17.80 -19.43 -2.86
CA ALA A 6 -18.69 -18.58 -3.65
C ALA A 6 -20.14 -18.91 -3.23
N ASN A 7 -20.84 -17.94 -2.63
CA ASN A 7 -22.23 -17.59 -2.90
C ASN A 7 -22.76 -16.55 -1.91
N GLY A 8 -23.41 -15.51 -2.44
CA GLY A 8 -24.13 -14.50 -1.67
C GLY A 8 -24.65 -13.36 -2.54
N THR A 9 -25.89 -13.51 -2.99
CA THR A 9 -26.70 -12.72 -3.92
C THR A 9 -26.88 -11.24 -3.53
N TYR A 10 -27.24 -10.42 -4.53
CA TYR A 10 -27.52 -8.96 -4.47
C TYR A 10 -27.98 -8.46 -3.09
N GLY A 11 -27.16 -7.61 -2.46
CA GLY A 11 -27.38 -7.02 -1.14
C GLY A 11 -26.43 -7.53 -0.04
N ALA A 12 -25.85 -8.73 -0.21
CA ALA A 12 -24.83 -9.32 0.66
C ALA A 12 -23.41 -9.31 0.05
N THR A 13 -23.29 -8.83 -1.19
CA THR A 13 -22.04 -8.80 -1.98
C THR A 13 -20.95 -7.94 -1.36
N ALA A 14 -21.26 -6.94 -0.54
CA ALA A 14 -20.24 -6.07 0.05
C ALA A 14 -19.48 -6.70 1.23
N VAL A 15 -20.03 -7.70 1.92
CA VAL A 15 -19.36 -8.28 3.13
C VAL A 15 -18.46 -9.46 2.74
N ALA A 16 -18.92 -10.30 1.80
CA ALA A 16 -18.17 -11.45 1.33
C ALA A 16 -16.95 -11.05 0.48
N THR A 17 -17.05 -10.06 -0.41
CA THR A 17 -15.90 -9.56 -1.19
C THR A 17 -14.88 -8.85 -0.30
N LYS A 18 -15.32 -8.06 0.70
CA LYS A 18 -14.41 -7.43 1.67
C LYS A 18 -13.64 -8.45 2.51
N SER A 19 -14.32 -9.52 2.94
CA SER A 19 -13.71 -10.57 3.74
C SER A 19 -12.78 -11.45 2.90
N ALA A 20 -13.20 -11.83 1.69
CA ALA A 20 -12.37 -12.61 0.76
C ALA A 20 -11.14 -11.82 0.27
N GLY A 21 -11.31 -10.53 -0.01
CA GLY A 21 -10.21 -9.62 -0.37
C GLY A 21 -9.22 -9.39 0.77
N LEU A 22 -9.71 -9.30 2.02
CA LEU A 22 -8.85 -9.27 3.21
C LEU A 22 -8.06 -10.57 3.37
N VAL A 23 -8.73 -11.73 3.29
CA VAL A 23 -8.09 -13.05 3.43
C VAL A 23 -7.07 -13.30 2.33
N SER A 24 -7.40 -13.00 1.06
CA SER A 24 -6.44 -13.12 -0.05
C SER A 24 -5.26 -12.17 0.14
N SER A 25 -5.47 -10.94 0.62
CA SER A 25 -4.38 -9.99 0.92
C SER A 25 -3.46 -10.49 2.03
N MET A 26 -4.02 -11.15 3.05
CA MET A 26 -3.26 -11.83 4.09
C MET A 26 -2.42 -12.96 3.50
N LEU A 27 -3.05 -13.88 2.77
CA LEU A 27 -2.39 -15.03 2.15
C LEU A 27 -1.27 -14.60 1.20
N ASN A 28 -1.54 -13.61 0.33
CA ASN A 28 -0.54 -13.02 -0.56
C ASN A 28 0.65 -12.46 0.24
N SER A 29 0.38 -11.74 1.34
CA SER A 29 1.45 -11.18 2.19
C SER A 29 2.28 -12.29 2.87
N GLY A 30 1.63 -13.36 3.33
CA GLY A 30 2.30 -14.54 3.86
C GLY A 30 3.22 -15.19 2.83
N THR A 31 2.70 -15.43 1.62
CA THR A 31 3.46 -16.00 0.51
C THR A 31 4.62 -15.10 0.07
N ILE A 32 4.40 -13.79 -0.05
CA ILE A 32 5.46 -12.82 -0.37
C ILE A 32 6.58 -12.90 0.67
N ASN A 33 6.25 -12.95 1.97
CA ASN A 33 7.26 -13.03 3.02
C ASN A 33 8.04 -14.35 3.00
N ILE A 34 7.37 -15.48 2.77
CA ILE A 34 8.04 -16.78 2.60
C ILE A 34 9.00 -16.72 1.41
N ALA A 35 8.56 -16.17 0.28
CA ALA A 35 9.40 -16.03 -0.91
C ALA A 35 10.62 -15.14 -0.65
N MET A 36 10.43 -13.99 0.00
CA MET A 36 11.53 -13.08 0.36
C MET A 36 12.54 -13.73 1.32
N ASN A 37 12.07 -14.53 2.29
CA ASN A 37 12.92 -15.31 3.19
C ASN A 37 13.76 -16.33 2.40
N ALA A 38 13.13 -17.09 1.49
CA ALA A 38 13.82 -18.04 0.62
C ALA A 38 14.88 -17.36 -0.27
N PHE A 39 14.57 -16.21 -0.87
CA PHE A 39 15.53 -15.43 -1.67
C PHE A 39 16.66 -14.84 -0.84
N SER A 40 16.46 -14.64 0.46
CA SER A 40 17.49 -14.15 1.39
C SER A 40 18.41 -15.27 1.88
N GLY A 41 18.21 -16.52 1.44
CA GLY A 41 19.00 -17.67 1.83
C GLY A 41 18.71 -18.17 3.25
N GLU A 42 17.55 -17.81 3.80
CA GLU A 42 17.14 -18.20 5.13
C GLU A 42 16.48 -19.59 5.10
N GLY A 43 16.70 -20.39 6.16
CA GLY A 43 16.21 -21.76 6.23
C GLY A 43 14.69 -21.87 6.43
N TRP A 44 14.17 -23.10 6.35
CA TRP A 44 12.73 -23.37 6.49
C TRP A 44 12.13 -22.88 7.83
N ASP A 45 12.93 -22.86 8.90
CA ASP A 45 12.52 -22.29 10.18
C ASP A 45 12.22 -20.78 10.10
N GLY A 46 12.99 -20.04 9.30
CA GLY A 46 12.68 -18.64 9.03
C GLY A 46 11.47 -18.48 8.12
N ALA A 47 11.30 -19.39 7.15
CA ALA A 47 10.22 -19.31 6.16
C ALA A 47 8.83 -19.33 6.80
N TRP A 48 8.55 -20.29 7.70
CA TRP A 48 7.22 -20.36 8.33
C TRP A 48 6.95 -19.14 9.23
N LYS A 49 7.97 -18.65 9.96
CA LYS A 49 7.88 -17.44 10.79
C LYS A 49 7.61 -16.21 9.91
N ALA A 50 8.34 -16.08 8.81
CA ALA A 50 8.15 -15.02 7.83
C ALA A 50 6.73 -15.07 7.25
N GLY A 51 6.20 -16.27 6.98
CA GLY A 51 4.81 -16.49 6.58
C GLY A 51 3.80 -15.94 7.59
N ILE A 52 3.96 -16.26 8.88
CA ILE A 52 3.10 -15.72 9.94
C ILE A 52 3.19 -14.19 10.03
N VAL A 53 4.41 -13.65 9.96
CA VAL A 53 4.63 -12.19 9.95
C VAL A 53 3.94 -11.57 8.73
N GLY A 54 3.97 -12.23 7.58
CA GLY A 54 3.31 -11.80 6.35
C GLY A 54 1.80 -11.79 6.50
N LEU A 55 1.21 -12.86 7.04
CA LEU A 55 -0.23 -12.94 7.32
C LEU A 55 -0.68 -11.79 8.24
N ALA A 56 0.04 -11.56 9.34
CA ALA A 56 -0.27 -10.49 10.30
C ALA A 56 -0.12 -9.09 9.69
N THR A 57 0.97 -8.87 8.94
CA THR A 57 1.21 -7.60 8.22
C THR A 57 0.11 -7.35 7.18
N GLY A 58 -0.27 -8.38 6.43
CA GLY A 58 -1.36 -8.33 5.47
C GLY A 58 -2.68 -7.97 6.14
N ALA A 59 -3.02 -8.61 7.26
CA ALA A 59 -4.26 -8.34 8.00
C ALA A 59 -4.33 -6.90 8.50
N TRP A 60 -3.26 -6.41 9.13
CA TRP A 60 -3.19 -5.03 9.61
C TRP A 60 -3.31 -4.02 8.47
N ASN A 61 -2.49 -4.19 7.43
CA ASN A 61 -2.41 -3.21 6.35
C ASN A 61 -3.69 -3.21 5.50
N ALA A 62 -4.19 -4.38 5.10
CA ALA A 62 -5.39 -4.50 4.28
C ALA A 62 -6.66 -4.07 5.02
N SER A 63 -6.71 -4.16 6.36
CA SER A 63 -7.85 -3.66 7.14
C SER A 63 -7.82 -2.16 7.44
N GLY A 64 -6.79 -1.43 6.98
CA GLY A 64 -6.60 -0.02 7.35
C GLY A 64 -6.28 0.17 8.83
N GLY A 65 -5.59 -0.81 9.45
CA GLY A 65 -5.29 -0.83 10.88
C GLY A 65 -6.55 -0.92 11.73
N PHE A 66 -7.53 -1.71 11.27
CA PHE A 66 -8.85 -1.84 11.89
C PHE A 66 -9.54 -0.49 12.11
N GLY A 67 -9.46 0.39 11.12
CA GLY A 67 -10.08 1.73 11.14
C GLY A 67 -9.22 2.84 11.73
N MET A 68 -8.00 2.56 12.20
CA MET A 68 -7.05 3.58 12.66
C MET A 68 -6.73 4.61 11.58
N VAL A 69 -6.66 4.20 10.31
CA VAL A 69 -6.42 5.08 9.17
C VAL A 69 -7.46 6.22 9.05
N LYS A 70 -8.66 6.04 9.63
CA LYS A 70 -9.72 7.07 9.71
C LYS A 70 -9.53 8.06 10.85
N GLY A 71 -8.40 8.01 11.56
CA GLY A 71 -8.18 8.84 12.75
C GLY A 71 -9.15 8.55 13.89
N PHE A 72 -9.67 7.31 13.97
CA PHE A 72 -10.68 6.90 14.97
C PHE A 72 -11.91 7.83 15.05
N GLY A 73 -12.32 8.42 13.92
CA GLY A 73 -13.46 9.33 13.87
C GLY A 73 -13.12 10.80 14.16
N ALA A 74 -11.84 11.17 14.16
CA ALA A 74 -11.42 12.56 14.26
C ALA A 74 -11.97 13.41 13.09
N THR A 75 -12.51 14.57 13.42
CA THR A 75 -13.03 15.53 12.43
C THR A 75 -11.97 16.52 11.95
N SER A 76 -10.92 16.76 12.74
CA SER A 76 -9.81 17.65 12.39
C SER A 76 -8.80 16.99 11.45
N ASP A 77 -8.20 17.79 10.56
CA ASP A 77 -7.23 17.28 9.58
C ASP A 77 -5.97 16.71 10.25
N ILE A 78 -5.53 17.33 11.34
CA ILE A 78 -4.42 16.82 12.16
C ILE A 78 -4.76 15.46 12.77
N GLY A 79 -6.00 15.27 13.26
CA GLY A 79 -6.43 14.00 13.83
C GLY A 79 -6.50 12.88 12.80
N LYS A 80 -7.02 13.18 11.60
CA LYS A 80 -7.02 12.25 10.46
C LYS A 80 -5.60 11.88 10.03
N LEU A 81 -4.71 12.87 9.89
CA LEU A 81 -3.31 12.64 9.55
C LEU A 81 -2.59 11.81 10.62
N ALA A 82 -2.81 12.09 11.90
CA ALA A 82 -2.26 11.30 13.00
C ALA A 82 -2.72 9.83 12.94
N GLY A 83 -3.99 9.58 12.60
CA GLY A 83 -4.51 8.24 12.38
C GLY A 83 -3.77 7.49 11.26
N LYS A 84 -3.62 8.12 10.10
CA LYS A 84 -2.89 7.56 8.96
C LYS A 84 -1.43 7.28 9.28
N LEU A 85 -0.76 8.20 9.98
CA LEU A 85 0.62 8.04 10.44
C LEU A 85 0.73 6.90 11.45
N GLY A 86 -0.16 6.81 12.44
CA GLY A 86 -0.19 5.71 13.40
C GLY A 86 -0.38 4.36 12.72
N TYR A 87 -1.31 4.30 11.76
CA TYR A 87 -1.55 3.12 10.92
C TYR A 87 -0.28 2.66 10.20
N GLN A 88 0.41 3.58 9.53
CA GLN A 88 1.67 3.32 8.83
C GLN A 88 2.78 2.89 9.81
N MET A 89 2.97 3.63 10.91
CA MET A 89 4.04 3.38 11.88
C MET A 89 3.92 2.00 12.51
N ILE A 90 2.71 1.61 12.93
CA ILE A 90 2.46 0.28 13.52
C ILE A 90 2.67 -0.81 12.48
N GLY A 91 2.17 -0.63 11.25
CA GLY A 91 2.34 -1.62 10.18
C GLY A 91 3.80 -1.86 9.83
N THR A 92 4.56 -0.78 9.63
CA THR A 92 5.99 -0.84 9.30
C THR A 92 6.85 -1.37 10.45
N ALA A 93 6.62 -0.90 11.68
CA ALA A 93 7.35 -1.38 12.85
C ALA A 93 7.05 -2.84 13.16
N GLY A 94 5.76 -3.22 13.14
CA GLY A 94 5.32 -4.59 13.39
C GLY A 94 5.92 -5.58 12.39
N ASN A 95 5.87 -5.24 11.10
CA ASN A 95 6.52 -6.02 10.04
C ASN A 95 8.04 -6.10 10.25
N SER A 96 8.70 -5.00 10.61
CA SER A 96 10.15 -4.99 10.88
C SER A 96 10.55 -5.86 12.06
N ILE A 97 9.84 -5.75 13.19
CA ILE A 97 10.05 -6.53 14.41
C ILE A 97 9.80 -8.01 14.12
N GLY A 98 8.71 -8.32 13.43
CA GLY A 98 8.36 -9.68 13.02
C GLY A 98 9.43 -10.29 12.11
N ASN A 99 9.92 -9.55 11.11
CA ASN A 99 10.97 -10.05 10.22
C ASN A 99 12.28 -10.30 10.96
N ASN A 100 12.68 -9.44 11.91
CA ASN A 100 13.84 -9.71 12.76
C ASN A 100 13.67 -11.02 13.55
N TRP A 101 12.49 -11.22 14.15
CA TRP A 101 12.16 -12.47 14.85
C TRP A 101 12.20 -13.68 13.92
N ALA A 102 11.64 -13.57 12.71
CA ALA A 102 11.66 -14.65 11.72
C ALA A 102 13.08 -15.06 11.33
N ARG A 103 14.01 -14.11 11.34
CA ARG A 103 15.45 -14.33 11.09
C ARG A 103 16.24 -14.84 12.29
N GLY A 104 15.60 -15.00 13.45
CA GLY A 104 16.30 -15.34 14.69
C GLY A 104 17.14 -14.20 15.27
N GLU A 105 16.95 -12.97 14.79
CA GLU A 105 17.59 -11.78 15.31
C GLU A 105 16.83 -11.24 16.53
N ASN A 106 17.45 -10.36 17.31
CA ASN A 106 16.72 -9.63 18.35
C ASN A 106 15.64 -8.75 17.69
N PRO A 107 14.35 -8.90 18.04
CA PRO A 107 13.25 -8.20 17.37
C PRO A 107 13.37 -6.68 17.34
N PHE A 108 14.02 -6.08 18.36
CA PHE A 108 14.18 -4.64 18.51
C PHE A 108 15.56 -4.11 18.12
N SER A 109 16.44 -4.96 17.60
CA SER A 109 17.79 -4.55 17.19
C SER A 109 17.80 -3.52 16.06
N LYS A 110 16.84 -3.65 15.13
CA LYS A 110 16.66 -2.78 13.96
C LYS A 110 15.18 -2.66 13.60
N VAL A 111 14.55 -1.56 13.96
CA VAL A 111 13.11 -1.33 13.73
C VAL A 111 12.93 -0.24 12.68
N THR A 112 12.13 -0.53 11.66
CA THR A 112 11.74 0.45 10.64
C THR A 112 10.41 1.10 11.00
N LEU A 113 10.35 2.43 10.95
CA LEU A 113 9.16 3.25 11.20
C LEU A 113 8.86 4.10 9.96
N GLY A 114 7.68 3.94 9.40
CA GLY A 114 7.18 4.81 8.34
C GLY A 114 6.64 6.12 8.90
N VAL A 115 7.16 7.24 8.40
CA VAL A 115 6.78 8.60 8.79
C VAL A 115 6.42 9.35 7.52
N GLY A 116 5.18 9.21 7.07
CA GLY A 116 4.68 9.78 5.83
C GLY A 116 5.45 9.24 4.62
N PRO A 117 6.19 10.07 3.87
CA PRO A 117 6.86 9.65 2.64
C PRO A 117 8.11 8.79 2.87
N VAL A 118 8.64 8.70 4.10
CA VAL A 118 9.93 8.03 4.34
C VAL A 118 9.82 6.96 5.42
N ASN A 119 10.65 5.93 5.29
CA ASN A 119 10.89 4.90 6.30
C ASN A 119 12.22 5.16 7.00
N LEU A 120 12.14 5.38 8.31
CA LEU A 120 13.28 5.59 9.20
C LEU A 120 13.68 4.28 9.87
N THR A 121 14.97 4.06 10.05
CA THR A 121 15.51 2.87 10.70
C THR A 121 16.12 3.23 12.05
N LEU A 122 15.55 2.69 13.12
CA LEU A 122 16.04 2.84 14.48
C LEU A 122 16.79 1.58 14.91
N GLY A 123 17.92 1.76 15.58
CA GLY A 123 18.73 0.65 16.08
C GLY A 123 20.15 1.11 16.35
N LYS A 124 20.82 0.45 17.31
CA LYS A 124 22.20 0.81 17.67
C LYS A 124 23.12 0.65 16.45
N GLY A 125 23.82 1.72 16.08
CA GLY A 125 24.74 1.74 14.93
C GLY A 125 24.08 1.73 13.55
N GLN A 126 22.75 1.83 13.47
CA GLN A 126 22.04 1.90 12.20
C GLN A 126 22.03 3.34 11.66
N LYS A 127 22.17 3.50 10.34
CA LYS A 127 21.84 4.77 9.68
C LYS A 127 20.33 4.95 9.69
N LEU A 128 19.89 6.16 10.04
CA LEU A 128 18.47 6.53 10.13
C LEU A 128 17.76 6.36 8.79
N LEU A 129 18.39 6.79 7.69
CA LEU A 129 17.87 6.61 6.34
C LEU A 129 18.61 5.47 5.64
N GLN A 130 17.86 4.46 5.22
CA GLN A 130 18.36 3.35 4.42
C GLN A 130 17.55 3.26 3.14
N TRP A 131 18.22 3.40 1.99
CA TRP A 131 17.57 3.34 0.68
C TRP A 131 16.82 2.02 0.47
N LYS A 132 17.33 0.92 1.03
CA LYS A 132 16.71 -0.41 0.97
C LYS A 132 15.31 -0.49 1.56
N ASN A 133 14.98 0.40 2.50
CA ASN A 133 13.66 0.46 3.13
C ASN A 133 12.73 1.48 2.44
N ASN A 134 13.21 2.15 1.40
CA ASN A 134 12.55 3.26 0.73
C ASN A 134 12.54 3.06 -0.80
N LEU A 135 12.69 1.83 -1.28
CA LEU A 135 12.92 1.56 -2.70
C LEU A 135 11.72 1.98 -3.57
N GLY A 136 10.51 1.61 -3.17
CA GLY A 136 9.29 2.01 -3.86
C GLY A 136 9.11 3.53 -3.86
N ASN A 137 9.38 4.17 -2.72
CA ASN A 137 9.33 5.63 -2.61
C ASN A 137 10.35 6.33 -3.54
N ILE A 138 11.59 5.84 -3.58
CA ILE A 138 12.63 6.36 -4.47
C ILE A 138 12.19 6.17 -5.93
N ALA A 139 11.72 4.97 -6.30
CA ALA A 139 11.32 4.67 -7.67
C ALA A 139 10.18 5.57 -8.16
N THR A 140 9.09 5.71 -7.37
CA THR A 140 7.97 6.56 -7.74
C THR A 140 8.38 8.02 -7.85
N ASN A 141 9.16 8.54 -6.89
CA ASN A 141 9.59 9.94 -6.94
C ASN A 141 10.57 10.21 -8.08
N VAL A 142 11.46 9.27 -8.42
CA VAL A 142 12.33 9.40 -9.60
C VAL A 142 11.48 9.47 -10.87
N PHE A 143 10.44 8.64 -11.00
CA PHE A 143 9.51 8.72 -12.12
C PHE A 143 8.78 10.07 -12.16
N GLY A 144 8.26 10.53 -11.01
CA GLY A 144 7.59 11.82 -10.89
C GLY A 144 8.49 13.01 -11.23
N LEU A 145 9.75 13.00 -10.78
CA LEU A 145 10.74 14.02 -11.14
C LEU A 145 11.07 13.97 -12.65
N GLY A 146 11.15 12.77 -13.23
CA GLY A 146 11.26 12.60 -14.67
C GLY A 146 10.10 13.24 -15.44
N ASN A 147 8.87 13.15 -14.90
CA ASN A 147 7.69 13.79 -15.49
C ASN A 147 7.84 15.32 -15.64
N LEU A 148 8.58 15.97 -14.74
CA LEU A 148 8.84 17.42 -14.79
C LEU A 148 9.63 17.81 -16.05
N ALA A 149 10.56 16.96 -16.49
CA ALA A 149 11.33 17.19 -17.71
C ALA A 149 10.44 17.19 -18.98
N PHE A 150 9.21 16.70 -18.90
CA PHE A 150 8.24 16.66 -20.00
C PHE A 150 7.13 17.70 -19.87
N GLY A 151 7.33 18.74 -19.07
CA GLY A 151 6.34 19.80 -18.85
C GLY A 151 5.36 19.52 -17.70
N GLY A 152 5.63 18.49 -16.89
CA GLY A 152 4.88 18.22 -15.67
C GLY A 152 5.15 19.25 -14.58
N LYS A 153 4.28 19.26 -13.56
CA LYS A 153 4.38 20.12 -12.37
C LYS A 153 4.42 19.27 -11.11
N ILE A 154 4.93 19.87 -10.04
CA ILE A 154 4.96 19.27 -8.70
C ILE A 154 4.24 20.17 -7.71
N ASN A 155 3.46 19.59 -6.82
CA ASN A 155 2.94 20.24 -5.62
C ASN A 155 3.10 19.32 -4.40
N PHE A 156 2.93 19.87 -3.21
CA PHE A 156 2.97 19.10 -1.97
C PHE A 156 1.63 19.16 -1.26
N ASP A 157 1.04 18.00 -1.02
CA ASP A 157 -0.17 17.84 -0.21
C ASP A 157 0.23 17.68 1.26
N TRP A 158 -0.08 18.68 2.08
CA TRP A 158 0.23 18.69 3.51
C TRP A 158 -0.70 17.79 4.34
N GLU A 159 -1.92 17.53 3.88
CA GLU A 159 -2.89 16.66 4.55
C GLU A 159 -2.53 15.18 4.38
N ASN A 160 -1.78 14.86 3.33
CA ASN A 160 -1.32 13.51 3.03
C ASN A 160 0.19 13.36 3.03
N LEU A 161 0.95 14.44 3.28
CA LEU A 161 2.42 14.47 3.25
C LEU A 161 3.00 13.87 1.96
N SER A 162 2.45 14.25 0.80
CA SER A 162 2.77 13.63 -0.49
C SER A 162 3.32 14.63 -1.50
N LEU A 163 4.35 14.23 -2.23
CA LEU A 163 4.71 14.90 -3.48
C LEU A 163 3.74 14.43 -4.56
N ASN A 164 3.15 15.40 -5.24
CA ASN A 164 2.13 15.19 -6.26
C ASN A 164 2.65 15.69 -7.59
N TYR A 165 2.83 14.76 -8.52
CA TYR A 165 3.35 15.04 -9.85
C TYR A 165 2.20 15.00 -10.85
N THR A 166 1.99 16.11 -11.55
CA THR A 166 0.85 16.30 -12.47
C THR A 166 1.30 16.65 -13.87
N GLY A 167 0.52 16.26 -14.87
CA GLY A 167 0.72 16.64 -16.26
C GLY A 167 1.88 15.93 -16.94
N GLY A 168 2.58 16.65 -17.84
CA GLY A 168 3.83 16.20 -18.44
C GLY A 168 3.65 15.03 -19.42
N ILE A 169 4.44 13.97 -19.25
CA ILE A 169 4.32 12.76 -20.07
C ILE A 169 3.00 12.02 -19.82
N VAL A 170 2.44 12.15 -18.61
CA VAL A 170 1.19 11.48 -18.25
C VAL A 170 0.02 12.03 -19.04
N ASP A 171 -0.06 13.36 -19.26
CA ASP A 171 -1.08 13.98 -20.13
C ASP A 171 -1.02 13.48 -21.58
N LYS A 172 0.18 13.10 -22.06
CA LYS A 172 0.35 12.60 -23.43
C LYS A 172 -0.14 11.17 -23.60
N PHE A 173 -0.06 10.35 -22.55
CA PHE A 173 -0.54 8.97 -22.56
C PHE A 173 -2.01 8.87 -22.15
N TYR A 174 -2.49 9.79 -21.32
CA TYR A 174 -3.84 9.84 -20.79
C TYR A 174 -4.37 11.26 -20.89
N ASP A 175 -5.11 11.54 -21.98
CA ASP A 175 -5.66 12.88 -22.23
C ASP A 175 -6.55 13.32 -21.05
N PRO A 176 -6.21 14.42 -20.35
CA PRO A 176 -6.97 14.91 -19.21
C PRO A 176 -8.37 15.42 -19.57
N GLN A 177 -8.70 15.60 -20.86
CA GLN A 177 -10.06 15.92 -21.30
C GLN A 177 -10.99 14.71 -21.26
N ASP A 178 -10.42 13.51 -21.43
CA ASP A 178 -11.17 12.27 -21.57
C ASP A 178 -11.12 11.41 -20.29
N TRP A 179 -10.03 11.48 -19.52
CA TRP A 179 -9.79 10.61 -18.36
C TRP A 179 -9.19 11.37 -17.17
N SER A 180 -9.58 11.00 -15.96
CA SER A 180 -8.85 11.29 -14.73
C SER A 180 -8.01 10.06 -14.40
N SER A 181 -6.68 10.13 -14.51
CA SER A 181 -5.82 8.94 -14.38
C SER A 181 -4.52 9.23 -13.67
N GLY A 182 -4.09 8.27 -12.86
CA GLY A 182 -2.79 8.31 -12.20
C GLY A 182 -2.45 7.02 -11.47
N PHE A 183 -1.51 7.17 -10.55
CA PHE A 183 -0.99 6.10 -9.73
C PHE A 183 -0.53 6.67 -8.39
N GLY A 184 -1.03 6.08 -7.30
CA GLY A 184 -0.85 6.58 -5.95
C GLY A 184 0.24 5.92 -5.11
N ALA A 185 1.03 4.95 -5.60
CA ALA A 185 1.96 4.26 -4.68
C ALA A 185 3.16 5.12 -4.28
N HIS A 186 3.26 5.42 -2.97
CA HIS A 186 4.28 6.24 -2.28
C HIS A 186 4.26 7.73 -2.61
N SER A 187 3.81 8.10 -3.80
CA SER A 187 3.54 9.47 -4.24
C SER A 187 2.47 9.43 -5.32
N VAL A 188 1.71 10.50 -5.49
CA VAL A 188 0.66 10.55 -6.52
C VAL A 188 1.28 11.10 -7.80
N VAL A 189 1.25 10.30 -8.87
CA VAL A 189 1.66 10.72 -10.21
C VAL A 189 0.46 10.55 -11.14
N GLY A 190 0.00 11.63 -11.76
CA GLY A 190 -1.20 11.58 -12.59
C GLY A 190 -1.24 12.65 -13.67
N ASN A 191 -2.26 12.58 -14.51
CA ASN A 191 -2.53 13.61 -15.49
C ASN A 191 -3.11 14.87 -14.82
N SER A 192 -3.28 15.94 -15.60
CA SER A 192 -3.76 17.23 -15.14
C SER A 192 -5.23 17.20 -14.67
N GLY A 193 -6.02 16.24 -15.16
CA GLY A 193 -7.42 16.05 -14.78
C GLY A 193 -7.57 15.45 -13.37
N LEU A 194 -6.70 14.48 -13.01
CA LEU A 194 -6.78 13.73 -11.77
C LEU A 194 -6.97 14.60 -10.52
N PHE A 195 -6.14 15.63 -10.35
CA PHE A 195 -6.06 16.40 -9.10
C PHE A 195 -7.26 17.32 -8.86
N ASN A 196 -8.11 17.52 -9.86
CA ASN A 196 -9.37 18.25 -9.73
C ASN A 196 -10.57 17.31 -9.61
N ASP A 197 -10.36 16.00 -9.74
CA ASP A 197 -11.40 14.99 -9.66
C ASP A 197 -11.70 14.65 -8.19
N PRO A 198 -12.92 14.94 -7.69
CA PRO A 198 -13.28 14.71 -6.29
C PRO A 198 -13.43 13.23 -5.94
N THR A 199 -13.37 12.32 -6.92
CA THR A 199 -13.48 10.88 -6.74
C THR A 199 -12.14 10.18 -6.97
N MET A 200 -11.43 10.55 -8.04
CA MET A 200 -10.20 9.86 -8.44
C MET A 200 -8.97 10.31 -7.66
N TYR A 201 -8.85 11.59 -7.26
CA TYR A 201 -7.72 11.99 -6.42
C TYR A 201 -7.77 11.34 -5.02
N PRO A 202 -8.92 11.32 -4.31
CA PRO A 202 -9.04 10.56 -3.06
C PRO A 202 -8.83 9.05 -3.21
N HIS A 203 -9.16 8.49 -4.38
CA HIS A 203 -8.88 7.10 -4.72
C HIS A 203 -7.35 6.86 -4.76
N GLU A 204 -6.57 7.68 -5.46
CA GLU A 204 -5.10 7.53 -5.49
C GLU A 204 -4.45 7.78 -4.11
N LEU A 205 -4.99 8.70 -3.32
CA LEU A 205 -4.58 8.89 -1.93
C LEU A 205 -4.82 7.65 -1.07
N HIS A 206 -5.80 6.81 -1.42
CA HIS A 206 -6.01 5.54 -0.73
C HIS A 206 -4.84 4.59 -0.97
N HIS A 207 -4.42 4.44 -2.23
CA HIS A 207 -3.24 3.65 -2.61
C HIS A 207 -1.95 4.19 -2.01
N LEU A 208 -1.83 5.52 -1.86
CA LEU A 208 -0.71 6.15 -1.16
C LEU A 208 -0.55 5.64 0.26
N TRP A 209 -1.63 5.59 1.03
CA TRP A 209 -1.57 5.14 2.42
C TRP A 209 -1.45 3.63 2.54
N GLN A 210 -2.09 2.86 1.66
CA GLN A 210 -1.85 1.42 1.56
C GLN A 210 -0.36 1.14 1.31
N SER A 211 0.24 1.81 0.34
CA SER A 211 1.64 1.55 -0.03
C SER A 211 2.63 1.94 1.05
N ARG A 212 2.33 3.00 1.81
CA ARG A 212 3.14 3.43 2.94
C ARG A 212 3.16 2.41 4.07
N ALA A 213 2.02 1.79 4.37
CA ALA A 213 1.93 0.78 5.43
C ALA A 213 2.49 -0.58 5.01
N PHE A 214 2.28 -0.99 3.75
CA PHE A 214 2.91 -2.19 3.17
C PHE A 214 4.40 -2.01 2.87
N GLY A 215 4.87 -0.78 2.72
CA GLY A 215 6.22 -0.47 2.24
C GLY A 215 6.43 -1.04 0.83
N ASP A 216 7.67 -1.47 0.57
CA ASP A 216 8.08 -2.00 -0.74
C ASP A 216 7.33 -3.27 -1.18
N LYS A 217 6.52 -3.89 -0.30
CA LYS A 217 5.73 -5.09 -0.61
C LYS A 217 4.36 -4.78 -1.23
N PHE A 218 3.93 -3.52 -1.22
CA PHE A 218 2.59 -3.13 -1.66
C PHE A 218 2.29 -3.57 -3.10
N LEU A 219 3.16 -3.19 -4.04
CA LEU A 219 2.92 -3.45 -5.46
C LEU A 219 2.91 -4.94 -5.80
N LEU A 220 3.66 -5.76 -5.05
CA LEU A 220 3.60 -7.21 -5.19
C LEU A 220 2.24 -7.75 -4.75
N ASN A 221 1.73 -7.30 -3.59
CA ASN A 221 0.43 -7.74 -3.10
C ASN A 221 -0.70 -7.24 -4.02
N TYR A 222 -0.65 -5.97 -4.41
CA TYR A 222 -1.56 -5.37 -5.38
C TYR A 222 -1.56 -6.15 -6.69
N GLY A 223 -0.39 -6.50 -7.22
CA GLY A 223 -0.28 -7.28 -8.45
C GLY A 223 -0.86 -8.70 -8.33
N LEU A 224 -0.64 -9.37 -7.19
CA LEU A 224 -1.26 -10.67 -6.93
C LEU A 224 -2.79 -10.57 -6.82
N GLN A 225 -3.32 -9.50 -6.23
CA GLN A 225 -4.75 -9.21 -6.24
C GLN A 225 -5.28 -9.00 -7.64
N GLY A 226 -4.58 -8.20 -8.47
CA GLY A 226 -4.96 -7.96 -9.86
C GLY A 226 -4.93 -9.22 -10.73
N ILE A 227 -3.95 -10.12 -10.52
CA ILE A 227 -3.92 -11.44 -11.18
C ILE A 227 -5.14 -12.27 -10.75
N GLY A 228 -5.41 -12.33 -9.45
CA GLY A 228 -6.61 -13.00 -8.93
C GLY A 228 -7.90 -12.44 -9.53
N ALA A 229 -8.00 -11.11 -9.63
CA ALA A 229 -9.13 -10.41 -10.22
C ALA A 229 -9.37 -10.82 -11.68
N MET A 230 -8.31 -10.84 -12.51
CA MET A 230 -8.40 -11.29 -13.90
C MET A 230 -8.85 -12.76 -14.00
N LEU A 231 -8.34 -13.63 -13.13
CA LEU A 231 -8.74 -15.05 -13.10
C LEU A 231 -10.21 -15.25 -12.68
N MET A 232 -10.78 -14.31 -11.93
CA MET A 232 -12.19 -14.29 -11.55
C MET A 232 -13.10 -13.59 -12.59
N GLY A 233 -12.54 -13.15 -13.72
CA GLY A 233 -13.27 -12.46 -14.78
C GLY A 233 -13.43 -10.95 -14.59
N GLY A 234 -12.72 -10.35 -13.63
CA GLY A 234 -12.64 -8.90 -13.43
C GLY A 234 -11.45 -8.28 -14.17
N SER A 235 -10.88 -7.21 -13.60
CA SER A 235 -9.77 -6.48 -14.22
C SER A 235 -8.67 -6.15 -13.22
N PHE A 236 -7.44 -6.03 -13.72
CA PHE A 236 -6.28 -5.79 -12.87
C PHE A 236 -6.35 -4.46 -12.09
N LEU A 237 -6.86 -3.40 -12.73
CA LEU A 237 -6.88 -2.02 -12.21
C LEU A 237 -8.28 -1.54 -11.80
N LYS A 238 -9.23 -2.45 -11.58
CA LYS A 238 -10.59 -2.07 -11.19
C LYS A 238 -11.32 -3.22 -10.51
N GLU A 239 -12.20 -3.90 -11.24
CA GLU A 239 -13.14 -4.87 -10.71
C GLU A 239 -12.44 -6.10 -10.10
N TYR A 240 -12.83 -6.43 -8.86
CA TYR A 240 -12.35 -7.57 -8.07
C TYR A 240 -10.91 -7.48 -7.57
N ASN A 241 -10.16 -6.42 -7.91
CA ASN A 241 -8.93 -6.13 -7.20
C ASN A 241 -9.30 -5.50 -5.86
N TYR A 242 -8.99 -6.20 -4.76
CA TYR A 242 -9.40 -5.75 -3.43
C TYR A 242 -8.95 -4.32 -3.10
N PHE A 243 -7.73 -3.93 -3.48
CA PHE A 243 -7.22 -2.61 -3.15
C PHE A 243 -7.92 -1.51 -3.96
N GLU A 244 -8.28 -1.81 -5.21
CA GLU A 244 -9.09 -0.95 -6.07
C GLU A 244 -10.52 -0.81 -5.52
N ASP A 245 -11.17 -1.93 -5.16
CA ASP A 245 -12.48 -1.94 -4.53
C ASP A 245 -12.49 -1.12 -3.22
N GLN A 246 -11.39 -1.14 -2.47
CA GLN A 246 -11.23 -0.30 -1.28
C GLN A 246 -11.14 1.19 -1.59
N ALA A 247 -10.38 1.55 -2.63
CA ALA A 247 -10.18 2.92 -3.04
C ALA A 247 -11.45 3.51 -3.68
N TYR A 248 -12.11 2.80 -4.60
CA TYR A 248 -13.41 3.20 -5.18
C TYR A 248 -14.54 3.25 -4.15
N GLY A 249 -14.53 2.34 -3.17
CA GLY A 249 -15.53 2.31 -2.11
C GLY A 249 -15.32 3.39 -1.03
N SER A 250 -14.24 4.17 -1.11
CA SER A 250 -13.84 5.16 -0.10
C SER A 250 -13.80 4.59 1.33
N TYR A 251 -13.49 3.31 1.49
CA TYR A 251 -13.70 2.64 2.78
C TYR A 251 -12.75 3.09 3.89
N TRP A 252 -11.69 3.84 3.58
CA TRP A 252 -10.75 4.43 4.55
C TRP A 252 -10.93 5.94 4.75
N TRP A 253 -11.90 6.51 4.04
CA TRP A 253 -12.31 7.90 4.15
C TRP A 253 -13.63 8.00 4.94
#